data_AF-A0A7S0BB19-F1
#
_entry.id   AF-A0A7S0BB19-F1
#
_cell.length_a   1.000
_cell.length_b   1.000
_cell.length_c   1.000
_cell.angle_alpha   90.00
_cell.angle_beta   90.00
_cell.angle_gamma   90.00
#
_symmetry.space_group_name_H-M   'P 1'
#
loop_
_entity.id
_entity.type
_entity.pdbx_description
1 polymer ?
#
loop_
_entity_poly.entity_id
_entity_poly.type
_entity_poly.pdbx_seq_one_letter_code
_entity_poly.pdbx_strand_id
1 'polypeptide(L)'
;MAGISAASCAAEFIGTYLLVLTVGCNVLSSNPNWGGVSIASVLMVMIYALGGASGANFNPAVSLALGLARKMEDGWKQVGLYAVVQLLAGLLASLTYALLFGRVFNLGPTKNFAWWQAMLCEFFYSFMLCFVVLNAAASRKIGGKNQFFGLAIGFVIVSGAYGPGAVSGGCFNPAVAFGIDAISMTMGFGWFFVYAAFELLGAAAAVAAFLIVRPEEKSGCQPPDEYGLSTKLVGECIGTFFLVLTVGLNVLVASKAAAFSIAASLMCMIYAIGDISGAHFNPAVTIAILMGKRNAITPKEAGCYCLTQLLSGILAAFVYEAVHAGDTFPLGPGTGFGWSNVMVAEIVFSFVLCFVVLCVAMVKPQPAPEFTGFIIGSCITVGGLAIGQVSGGALNPAVSLGIATTRAIVGAGTFHPCILYIFFELIGASIAAGLFRLVYPEEYRKK
;
A
#
# COMPACT_ATOMS: atom_id res chain seq x y z
N MET A 1 16.10 -8.02 -16.20
CA MET A 1 14.91 -7.72 -17.03
C MET A 1 15.25 -8.11 -18.45
N ALA A 2 14.26 -8.34 -19.30
CA ALA A 2 14.50 -8.56 -20.71
C ALA A 2 14.67 -7.22 -21.43
N GLY A 3 15.59 -7.16 -22.40
CA GLY A 3 15.78 -6.01 -23.28
C GLY A 3 14.65 -5.83 -24.29
N ILE A 4 14.84 -4.85 -25.17
CA ILE A 4 13.93 -4.51 -26.26
C ILE A 4 13.93 -5.65 -27.28
N SER A 5 12.74 -6.21 -27.51
CA SER A 5 12.48 -7.21 -28.53
C SER A 5 11.01 -7.12 -28.95
N ALA A 6 10.66 -7.75 -30.07
CA ALA A 6 9.25 -7.86 -30.47
C ALA A 6 8.40 -8.56 -29.38
N ALA A 7 8.97 -9.57 -28.70
CA ALA A 7 8.30 -10.28 -27.62
C ALA A 7 8.07 -9.39 -26.39
N SER A 8 9.07 -8.57 -25.99
CA SER A 8 8.93 -7.69 -24.84
C SER A 8 7.94 -6.55 -25.09
N CYS A 9 7.93 -5.98 -26.30
CA CYS A 9 6.91 -5.01 -26.70
C CYS A 9 5.51 -5.64 -26.77
N ALA A 10 5.37 -6.86 -27.32
CA ALA A 10 4.07 -7.54 -27.35
C ALA A 10 3.56 -7.86 -25.95
N ALA A 11 4.43 -8.28 -25.04
CA ALA A 11 4.09 -8.52 -23.64
C ALA A 11 3.61 -7.24 -22.95
N GLU A 12 4.32 -6.11 -23.09
CA GLU A 12 3.88 -4.82 -22.55
C GLU A 12 2.53 -4.39 -23.12
N PHE A 13 2.33 -4.57 -24.43
CA PHE A 13 1.06 -4.28 -25.08
C PHE A 13 -0.08 -5.10 -24.49
N ILE A 14 0.07 -6.44 -24.43
CA ILE A 14 -0.98 -7.35 -23.96
C ILE A 14 -1.33 -7.08 -22.50
N GLY A 15 -0.32 -6.93 -21.64
CA GLY A 15 -0.56 -6.68 -20.22
C GLY A 15 -1.23 -5.34 -19.96
N THR A 16 -0.78 -4.25 -20.59
CA THR A 16 -1.45 -2.95 -20.46
C THR A 16 -2.84 -2.96 -21.07
N TYR A 17 -3.04 -3.61 -22.22
CA TYR A 17 -4.34 -3.70 -22.86
C TYR A 17 -5.35 -4.40 -21.93
N LEU A 18 -5.00 -5.56 -21.37
CA LEU A 18 -5.90 -6.30 -20.48
C LEU A 18 -6.15 -5.56 -19.16
N LEU A 19 -5.16 -4.84 -18.63
CA LEU A 19 -5.33 -3.96 -17.48
C LEU A 19 -6.35 -2.86 -17.75
N VAL A 20 -6.15 -2.06 -18.81
CA VAL A 20 -6.99 -0.90 -19.13
C VAL A 20 -8.40 -1.35 -19.53
N LEU A 21 -8.52 -2.47 -20.25
CA LEU A 21 -9.82 -3.06 -20.59
C LEU A 21 -10.59 -3.45 -19.32
N THR A 22 -9.91 -4.08 -18.36
CA THR A 22 -10.51 -4.46 -17.08
C THR A 22 -10.94 -3.24 -16.27
N VAL A 23 -10.17 -2.14 -16.29
CA VAL A 23 -10.58 -0.86 -15.67
C VAL A 23 -11.91 -0.40 -16.28
N GLY A 24 -11.97 -0.25 -17.60
CA GLY A 24 -13.18 0.25 -18.26
C GLY A 24 -14.40 -0.64 -18.07
N CYS A 25 -14.23 -1.97 -18.13
CA CYS A 25 -15.28 -2.93 -17.84
C CYS A 25 -15.83 -2.78 -16.41
N ASN A 26 -14.97 -2.60 -15.40
CA ASN A 26 -15.40 -2.46 -14.01
C ASN A 26 -16.10 -1.11 -13.74
N VAL A 27 -15.61 -0.03 -14.33
CA VAL A 27 -16.26 1.29 -14.23
C VAL A 27 -17.64 1.26 -14.90
N LEU A 28 -17.73 0.78 -16.14
CA LEU A 28 -18.97 0.79 -16.91
C LEU A 28 -19.99 -0.26 -16.43
N SER A 29 -19.57 -1.33 -15.76
CA SER A 29 -20.47 -2.29 -15.11
C SER A 29 -20.86 -1.89 -13.68
N SER A 30 -20.25 -0.84 -13.11
CA SER A 30 -20.51 -0.37 -11.75
C SER A 30 -20.38 -1.48 -10.70
N ASN A 31 -19.18 -2.07 -10.60
CA ASN A 31 -18.89 -3.13 -9.62
C ASN A 31 -18.12 -2.58 -8.38
N PRO A 32 -18.80 -1.94 -7.42
CA PRO A 32 -18.14 -1.29 -6.29
C PRO A 32 -17.52 -2.27 -5.29
N ASN A 33 -17.92 -3.54 -5.31
CA ASN A 33 -17.46 -4.53 -4.35
C ASN A 33 -16.16 -5.19 -4.83
N TRP A 34 -16.11 -5.60 -6.10
CA TRP A 34 -14.99 -6.40 -6.63
C TRP A 34 -14.17 -5.66 -7.70
N GLY A 35 -14.54 -4.45 -8.09
CA GLY A 35 -13.87 -3.72 -9.15
C GLY A 35 -12.37 -3.53 -8.91
N GLY A 36 -12.00 -3.03 -7.74
CA GLY A 36 -10.59 -2.87 -7.36
C GLY A 36 -9.81 -4.19 -7.34
N VAL A 37 -10.40 -5.25 -6.78
CA VAL A 37 -9.81 -6.60 -6.76
C VAL A 37 -9.67 -7.16 -8.18
N SER A 38 -10.64 -6.95 -9.06
CA SER A 38 -10.59 -7.41 -10.46
C SER A 38 -9.43 -6.76 -11.22
N ILE A 39 -9.26 -5.45 -11.08
CA ILE A 39 -8.15 -4.70 -11.69
C ILE A 39 -6.80 -5.15 -11.11
N ALA A 40 -6.70 -5.30 -9.79
CA ALA A 40 -5.50 -5.83 -9.13
C ALA A 40 -5.16 -7.26 -9.59
N SER A 41 -6.18 -8.10 -9.77
CA SER A 41 -6.01 -9.50 -10.18
C SER A 41 -5.49 -9.60 -11.61
N VAL A 42 -6.05 -8.85 -12.57
CA VAL A 42 -5.54 -8.88 -13.95
C VAL A 42 -4.09 -8.37 -14.00
N LEU A 43 -3.75 -7.33 -13.23
CA LEU A 43 -2.38 -6.83 -13.15
C LEU A 43 -1.44 -7.93 -12.62
N MET A 44 -1.79 -8.54 -11.49
CA MET A 44 -1.00 -9.61 -10.89
C MET A 44 -0.83 -10.81 -11.85
N VAL A 45 -1.91 -11.26 -12.47
CA VAL A 45 -1.89 -12.40 -13.41
C VAL A 45 -0.98 -12.08 -14.61
N MET A 46 -1.07 -10.88 -15.18
CA MET A 46 -0.20 -10.47 -16.29
C MET A 46 1.25 -10.31 -15.86
N ILE A 47 1.53 -9.82 -14.64
CA ILE A 47 2.90 -9.74 -14.12
C ILE A 47 3.53 -11.13 -14.05
N TYR A 48 2.81 -12.13 -13.51
CA TYR A 48 3.33 -13.48 -13.45
C TYR A 48 3.43 -14.16 -14.82
N ALA A 49 2.46 -13.91 -15.71
CA ALA A 49 2.45 -14.53 -17.04
C ALA A 49 3.52 -13.97 -17.98
N LEU A 50 3.78 -12.66 -17.92
CA LEU A 50 4.57 -11.94 -18.93
C LEU A 50 5.83 -11.26 -18.35
N GLY A 51 6.04 -11.30 -17.03
CA GLY A 51 7.21 -10.69 -16.38
C GLY A 51 8.55 -11.25 -16.89
N GLY A 52 8.60 -12.54 -17.24
CA GLY A 52 9.77 -13.14 -17.87
C GLY A 52 10.06 -12.63 -19.29
N ALA A 53 9.05 -12.10 -19.99
CA ALA A 53 9.18 -11.62 -21.37
C ALA A 53 9.55 -10.14 -21.46
N SER A 54 9.02 -9.27 -20.58
CA SER A 54 9.25 -7.81 -20.66
C SER A 54 9.73 -7.15 -19.36
N GLY A 55 9.65 -7.85 -18.22
CA GLY A 55 9.67 -7.23 -16.90
C GLY A 55 8.29 -6.79 -16.39
N ALA A 56 7.26 -6.83 -17.24
CA ALA A 56 5.87 -6.53 -16.93
C ALA A 56 5.65 -5.16 -16.26
N ASN A 57 6.10 -4.09 -16.91
CA ASN A 57 5.94 -2.74 -16.37
C ASN A 57 4.47 -2.29 -16.46
N PHE A 58 3.86 -2.50 -17.63
CA PHE A 58 2.48 -2.17 -18.01
C PHE A 58 2.00 -0.74 -17.73
N ASN A 59 2.93 0.14 -17.39
CA ASN A 59 2.67 1.46 -16.85
C ASN A 59 3.87 2.38 -17.17
N PRO A 60 3.65 3.53 -17.82
CA PRO A 60 4.74 4.48 -18.11
C PRO A 60 5.42 5.03 -16.85
N ALA A 61 4.70 5.20 -15.74
CA ALA A 61 5.27 5.65 -14.47
C ALA A 61 6.18 4.59 -13.84
N VAL A 62 5.81 3.31 -13.92
CA VAL A 62 6.69 2.19 -13.51
C VAL A 62 7.92 2.11 -14.40
N SER A 63 7.75 2.26 -15.71
CA SER A 63 8.87 2.26 -16.66
C SER A 63 9.83 3.42 -16.40
N LEU A 64 9.32 4.61 -16.07
CA LEU A 64 10.13 5.76 -15.64
C LEU A 64 10.88 5.45 -14.35
N ALA A 65 10.20 4.91 -13.32
CA ALA A 65 10.82 4.59 -12.04
C ALA A 65 11.98 3.60 -12.20
N LEU A 66 11.80 2.54 -12.98
CA LEU A 66 12.85 1.57 -13.29
C LEU A 66 13.99 2.19 -14.10
N GLY A 67 13.68 3.09 -15.04
CA GLY A 67 14.69 3.85 -15.79
C GLY A 67 15.55 4.74 -14.90
N LEU A 68 14.91 5.54 -14.04
CA LEU A 68 15.58 6.42 -13.07
C LEU A 68 16.43 5.62 -12.06
N ALA A 69 15.94 4.46 -11.63
CA ALA A 69 16.68 3.54 -10.76
C ALA A 69 17.74 2.68 -11.49
N ARG A 70 17.94 2.89 -12.80
CA ARG A 70 18.89 2.16 -13.65
C ARG A 70 18.67 0.64 -13.65
N LYS A 71 17.41 0.23 -13.71
CA LYS A 71 16.98 -1.17 -13.70
C LYS A 71 16.54 -1.69 -15.08
N MET A 72 16.41 -0.81 -16.07
CA MET A 72 16.09 -1.15 -17.46
C MET A 72 17.36 -1.55 -18.23
N GLU A 73 17.30 -2.69 -18.95
CA GLU A 73 18.48 -3.26 -19.64
C GLU A 73 18.98 -2.34 -20.76
N ASP A 74 18.07 -1.85 -21.61
CA ASP A 74 18.42 -0.91 -22.70
C ASP A 74 18.22 0.57 -22.31
N GLY A 75 18.19 0.85 -21.00
CA GLY A 75 18.09 2.19 -20.43
C GLY A 75 16.89 2.99 -20.97
N TRP A 76 17.13 4.27 -21.30
CA TRP A 76 16.09 5.21 -21.71
C TRP A 76 15.39 4.87 -23.03
N LYS A 77 16.04 4.12 -23.93
CA LYS A 77 15.39 3.64 -25.16
C LYS A 77 14.23 2.70 -24.82
N GLN A 78 14.43 1.83 -23.84
CA GLN A 78 13.39 0.90 -23.39
C GLN A 78 12.25 1.63 -22.70
N VAL A 79 12.57 2.61 -21.84
CA VAL A 79 11.57 3.45 -21.17
C VAL A 79 10.66 4.14 -22.20
N GLY A 80 11.24 4.81 -23.19
CA GLY A 80 10.48 5.50 -24.22
C GLY A 80 9.62 4.56 -25.07
N LEU A 81 10.19 3.43 -25.50
CA LEU A 81 9.47 2.45 -26.30
C LEU A 81 8.31 1.80 -25.53
N TYR A 82 8.54 1.39 -24.29
CA TYR A 82 7.50 0.83 -23.43
C TYR A 82 6.37 1.84 -23.20
N ALA A 83 6.71 3.11 -22.91
CA ALA A 83 5.70 4.14 -22.74
C ALA A 83 4.79 4.30 -23.98
N VAL A 84 5.36 4.32 -25.19
CA VAL A 84 4.59 4.38 -26.44
C VAL A 84 3.68 3.15 -26.59
N VAL A 85 4.24 1.95 -26.39
CA VAL A 85 3.49 0.68 -26.50
C VAL A 85 2.33 0.63 -25.50
N GLN A 86 2.57 1.04 -24.25
CA GLN A 86 1.57 1.05 -23.18
C GLN A 86 0.46 2.07 -23.49
N LEU A 87 0.78 3.27 -23.98
CA LEU A 87 -0.22 4.27 -24.39
C LEU A 87 -1.09 3.77 -25.55
N LEU A 88 -0.49 3.12 -26.55
CA LEU A 88 -1.24 2.51 -27.66
C LEU A 88 -2.16 1.38 -27.18
N ALA A 89 -1.67 0.54 -26.26
CA ALA A 89 -2.47 -0.52 -25.65
C ALA A 89 -3.65 0.06 -24.85
N GLY A 90 -3.43 1.13 -24.08
CA GLY A 90 -4.48 1.83 -23.35
C GLY A 90 -5.56 2.39 -24.27
N LEU A 91 -5.18 3.05 -25.37
CA LEU A 91 -6.13 3.56 -26.35
C LEU A 91 -7.00 2.44 -26.96
N LEU A 92 -6.38 1.33 -27.37
CA LEU A 92 -7.11 0.21 -27.99
C LEU A 92 -7.98 -0.55 -27.00
N ALA A 93 -7.53 -0.70 -25.76
CA ALA A 93 -8.36 -1.25 -24.68
C ALA A 93 -9.58 -0.37 -24.39
N SER A 94 -9.39 0.96 -24.43
CA SER A 94 -10.47 1.91 -24.23
C SER A 94 -11.49 1.92 -25.34
N LEU A 95 -11.03 1.82 -26.59
CA LEU A 95 -11.92 1.57 -27.73
C LEU A 95 -12.70 0.27 -27.56
N THR A 96 -12.05 -0.78 -27.05
CA THR A 96 -12.70 -2.09 -26.88
C THR A 96 -13.83 -2.06 -25.85
N TYR A 97 -13.63 -1.47 -24.66
CA TYR A 97 -14.75 -1.34 -23.73
C TYR A 97 -15.83 -0.40 -24.26
N ALA A 98 -15.48 0.64 -25.03
CA ALA A 98 -16.45 1.55 -25.62
C ALA A 98 -17.37 0.80 -26.61
N LEU A 99 -16.80 -0.07 -27.44
CA LEU A 99 -17.54 -0.95 -28.34
C LEU A 99 -18.38 -1.99 -27.58
N LEU A 100 -17.84 -2.57 -26.51
CA LEU A 100 -18.51 -3.59 -25.71
C LEU A 100 -19.76 -3.05 -25.00
N PHE A 101 -19.69 -1.83 -24.48
CA PHE A 101 -20.77 -1.24 -23.67
C PHE A 101 -21.60 -0.18 -24.42
N GLY A 102 -21.18 0.25 -25.60
CA GLY A 102 -21.83 1.32 -26.37
C GLY A 102 -21.78 2.69 -25.69
N ARG A 103 -20.88 2.88 -24.71
CA ARG A 103 -20.73 4.12 -23.93
C ARG A 103 -19.32 4.28 -23.39
N VAL A 104 -18.95 5.51 -23.07
CA VAL A 104 -17.67 5.91 -22.48
C VAL A 104 -17.89 6.69 -21.19
N PHE A 105 -16.82 6.91 -20.43
CA PHE A 105 -16.79 7.76 -19.23
C PHE A 105 -15.60 8.69 -19.32
N ASN A 106 -15.72 9.89 -18.74
CA ASN A 106 -14.67 10.90 -18.81
C ASN A 106 -13.63 10.72 -17.70
N LEU A 107 -12.38 11.11 -17.97
CA LEU A 107 -11.34 11.24 -16.95
C LEU A 107 -11.54 12.54 -16.15
N GLY A 108 -11.23 12.50 -14.86
CA GLY A 108 -11.17 13.67 -14.00
C GLY A 108 -11.46 13.36 -12.54
N PRO A 109 -11.31 14.37 -11.66
CA PRO A 109 -11.67 14.25 -10.24
C PRO A 109 -13.09 13.75 -10.08
N THR A 110 -13.33 12.90 -9.09
CA THR A 110 -14.69 12.42 -8.81
C THR A 110 -15.55 13.57 -8.29
N LYS A 111 -16.88 13.39 -8.38
CA LYS A 111 -17.84 14.41 -7.94
C LYS A 111 -17.56 14.76 -6.47
N ASN A 112 -17.48 16.06 -6.19
CA ASN A 112 -17.19 16.69 -4.89
C ASN A 112 -15.70 16.88 -4.54
N PHE A 113 -14.77 16.46 -5.39
CA PHE A 113 -13.34 16.69 -5.15
C PHE A 113 -12.75 17.68 -6.15
N ALA A 114 -11.91 18.57 -5.64
CA ALA A 114 -11.08 19.47 -6.41
C ALA A 114 -9.93 18.70 -7.09
N TRP A 115 -9.42 19.28 -8.16
CA TRP A 115 -8.33 18.69 -8.94
C TRP A 115 -7.10 18.36 -8.10
N TRP A 116 -6.70 19.24 -7.17
CA TRP A 116 -5.50 19.02 -6.36
C TRP A 116 -5.68 17.87 -5.35
N GLN A 117 -6.90 17.62 -4.87
CA GLN A 117 -7.21 16.49 -3.99
C GLN A 117 -7.05 15.17 -4.74
N ALA A 118 -7.57 15.10 -5.97
CA ALA A 118 -7.36 13.98 -6.87
C ALA A 118 -5.86 13.78 -7.19
N MET A 119 -5.12 14.87 -7.43
CA MET A 119 -3.71 14.79 -7.79
C MET A 119 -2.81 14.38 -6.61
N LEU A 120 -3.16 14.70 -5.37
CA LEU A 120 -2.50 14.13 -4.19
C LEU A 120 -2.68 12.62 -4.12
N CYS A 121 -3.90 12.13 -4.38
CA CYS A 121 -4.18 10.70 -4.46
C CYS A 121 -3.36 10.00 -5.55
N GLU A 122 -3.34 10.55 -6.78
CA GLU A 122 -2.57 10.01 -7.89
C GLU A 122 -1.07 10.01 -7.61
N PHE A 123 -0.54 11.07 -6.99
CA PHE A 123 0.86 11.16 -6.58
C PHE A 123 1.25 10.08 -5.56
N PHE A 124 0.52 9.98 -4.44
CA PHE A 124 0.90 9.07 -3.35
C PHE A 124 0.77 7.60 -3.75
N TYR A 125 -0.26 7.24 -4.51
CA TYR A 125 -0.47 5.83 -4.86
C TYR A 125 0.34 5.41 -6.10
N SER A 126 0.72 6.33 -6.99
CA SER A 126 1.77 6.08 -7.98
C SER A 126 3.15 5.96 -7.33
N PHE A 127 3.42 6.76 -6.30
CA PHE A 127 4.60 6.58 -5.46
C PHE A 127 4.60 5.18 -4.86
N MET A 128 3.51 4.77 -4.23
CA MET A 128 3.40 3.48 -3.56
C MET A 128 3.62 2.34 -4.55
N LEU A 129 2.99 2.42 -5.73
CA LEU A 129 3.14 1.44 -6.81
C LEU A 129 4.60 1.31 -7.24
N CYS A 130 5.23 2.42 -7.60
CA CYS A 130 6.62 2.43 -8.06
C CYS A 130 7.58 2.00 -6.95
N PHE A 131 7.34 2.41 -5.71
CA PHE A 131 8.16 2.05 -4.55
C PHE A 131 8.09 0.55 -4.26
N VAL A 132 6.90 -0.05 -4.34
CA VAL A 132 6.71 -1.50 -4.18
C VAL A 132 7.36 -2.25 -5.34
N VAL A 133 7.20 -1.82 -6.60
CA VAL A 133 7.88 -2.44 -7.75
C VAL A 133 9.40 -2.43 -7.57
N LEU A 134 9.97 -1.27 -7.22
CA LEU A 134 11.43 -1.14 -7.06
C LEU A 134 11.98 -2.05 -5.95
N ASN A 135 11.28 -2.10 -4.81
CA ASN A 135 11.74 -2.86 -3.66
C ASN A 135 11.48 -4.36 -3.80
N ALA A 136 10.28 -4.76 -4.23
CA ALA A 136 9.87 -6.15 -4.30
C ALA A 136 10.33 -6.84 -5.59
N ALA A 137 10.36 -6.16 -6.74
CA ALA A 137 10.72 -6.81 -8.01
C ALA A 137 12.16 -6.50 -8.48
N ALA A 138 12.67 -5.29 -8.23
CA ALA A 138 13.88 -4.80 -8.89
C ALA A 138 15.11 -4.63 -7.99
N SER A 139 14.98 -4.78 -6.66
CA SER A 139 16.07 -4.55 -5.72
C SER A 139 17.19 -5.60 -5.86
N ARG A 140 18.44 -5.25 -5.56
CA ARG A 140 19.59 -6.17 -5.57
C ARG A 140 19.46 -7.26 -4.50
N LYS A 141 18.87 -6.92 -3.35
CA LYS A 141 18.72 -7.84 -2.22
C LYS A 141 17.70 -8.94 -2.55
N ILE A 142 16.51 -8.56 -3.00
CA ILE A 142 15.36 -9.48 -3.13
C ILE A 142 14.89 -9.70 -4.59
N GLY A 143 15.17 -8.79 -5.52
CA GLY A 143 14.69 -8.87 -6.90
C GLY A 143 15.12 -10.17 -7.58
N GLY A 144 14.17 -10.82 -8.24
CA GLY A 144 14.36 -12.14 -8.86
C GLY A 144 14.49 -13.32 -7.88
N LYS A 145 14.46 -13.07 -6.56
CA LYS A 145 14.57 -14.12 -5.52
C LYS A 145 13.26 -14.36 -4.76
N ASN A 146 12.36 -13.37 -4.70
CA ASN A 146 11.04 -13.57 -4.10
C ASN A 146 9.97 -13.93 -5.15
N GLN A 147 8.94 -14.63 -4.70
CA GLN A 147 7.81 -15.05 -5.53
C GLN A 147 6.56 -14.17 -5.34
N PHE A 148 6.56 -13.29 -4.35
CA PHE A 148 5.39 -12.48 -3.96
C PHE A 148 5.34 -11.10 -4.64
N PHE A 149 6.31 -10.71 -5.46
CA PHE A 149 6.36 -9.38 -6.08
C PHE A 149 5.08 -9.02 -6.86
N GLY A 150 4.55 -9.94 -7.67
CA GLY A 150 3.32 -9.71 -8.44
C GLY A 150 2.11 -9.49 -7.52
N LEU A 151 2.00 -10.29 -6.45
CA LEU A 151 0.99 -10.14 -5.41
C LEU A 151 1.11 -8.80 -4.67
N ALA A 152 2.33 -8.41 -4.29
CA ALA A 152 2.60 -7.13 -3.64
C ALA A 152 2.18 -5.94 -4.50
N ILE A 153 2.52 -5.97 -5.79
CA ILE A 153 2.14 -4.94 -6.76
C ILE A 153 0.61 -4.88 -6.93
N GLY A 154 -0.07 -6.04 -7.03
CA GLY A 154 -1.53 -6.11 -7.07
C GLY A 154 -2.20 -5.51 -5.84
N PHE A 155 -1.64 -5.74 -4.64
CA PHE A 155 -2.19 -5.15 -3.41
C PHE A 155 -2.10 -3.62 -3.34
N VAL A 156 -1.16 -2.99 -4.04
CA VAL A 156 -1.17 -1.53 -4.19
C VAL A 156 -2.44 -1.08 -4.92
N ILE A 157 -2.85 -1.79 -5.96
CA ILE A 157 -4.07 -1.47 -6.71
C ILE A 157 -5.32 -1.71 -5.87
N VAL A 158 -5.37 -2.78 -5.05
CA VAL A 158 -6.47 -2.96 -4.09
C VAL A 158 -6.54 -1.78 -3.11
N SER A 159 -5.40 -1.38 -2.55
CA SER A 159 -5.33 -0.22 -1.65
C SER A 159 -5.85 1.06 -2.33
N GLY A 160 -5.32 1.35 -3.53
CA GLY A 160 -5.66 2.54 -4.30
C GLY A 160 -7.10 2.57 -4.83
N ALA A 161 -7.63 1.45 -5.32
CA ALA A 161 -8.94 1.46 -5.96
C ALA A 161 -10.09 1.81 -5.00
N TYR A 162 -9.99 1.41 -3.74
CA TYR A 162 -11.10 1.53 -2.77
C TYR A 162 -11.03 2.78 -1.89
N GLY A 163 -9.84 3.34 -1.65
CA GLY A 163 -9.68 4.59 -0.89
C GLY A 163 -9.57 5.80 -1.82
N PRO A 164 -8.36 6.13 -2.32
CA PRO A 164 -8.12 7.29 -3.18
C PRO A 164 -8.81 7.21 -4.55
N GLY A 165 -9.19 6.01 -5.02
CA GLY A 165 -9.93 5.84 -6.27
C GLY A 165 -11.31 6.51 -6.23
N ALA A 166 -11.94 6.58 -5.06
CA ALA A 166 -13.19 7.32 -4.87
C ALA A 166 -13.01 8.85 -4.94
N VAL A 167 -11.77 9.35 -4.89
CA VAL A 167 -11.41 10.79 -4.98
C VAL A 167 -10.91 11.15 -6.39
N SER A 168 -10.03 10.32 -6.95
CA SER A 168 -9.29 10.60 -8.18
C SER A 168 -9.74 9.81 -9.40
N GLY A 169 -10.51 8.74 -9.22
CA GLY A 169 -10.72 7.70 -10.24
C GLY A 169 -9.64 6.61 -10.21
N GLY A 170 -8.49 6.84 -9.57
CA GLY A 170 -7.47 5.84 -9.26
C GLY A 170 -6.78 5.25 -10.48
N CYS A 171 -6.20 6.11 -11.32
CA CYS A 171 -5.49 5.67 -12.52
C CYS A 171 -4.14 5.06 -12.17
N PHE A 172 -3.32 5.80 -11.42
CA PHE A 172 -1.95 5.47 -11.01
C PHE A 172 -1.05 5.00 -12.17
N ASN A 173 -1.43 5.35 -13.41
CA ASN A 173 -0.90 4.82 -14.64
C ASN A 173 -1.24 5.73 -15.82
N PRO A 174 -0.24 6.39 -16.43
CA PRO A 174 -0.48 7.28 -17.56
C PRO A 174 -1.16 6.60 -18.76
N ALA A 175 -0.97 5.29 -18.97
CA ALA A 175 -1.65 4.55 -20.03
C ALA A 175 -3.15 4.35 -19.77
N VAL A 176 -3.54 4.19 -18.50
CA VAL A 176 -4.96 4.15 -18.09
C VAL A 176 -5.58 5.52 -18.30
N ALA A 177 -4.94 6.58 -17.76
CA ALA A 177 -5.41 7.95 -17.89
C ALA A 177 -5.55 8.37 -19.37
N PHE A 178 -4.54 8.09 -20.20
CA PHE A 178 -4.56 8.41 -21.63
C PHE A 178 -5.69 7.69 -22.37
N GLY A 179 -5.85 6.39 -22.14
CA GLY A 179 -6.88 5.59 -22.81
C GLY A 179 -8.29 6.13 -22.53
N ILE A 180 -8.57 6.48 -21.27
CA ILE A 180 -9.87 7.04 -20.86
C ILE A 180 -10.07 8.40 -21.53
N ASP A 181 -9.15 9.35 -21.33
CA ASP A 181 -9.28 10.74 -21.80
C ASP A 181 -9.36 10.82 -23.34
N ALA A 182 -8.60 9.98 -24.05
CA ALA A 182 -8.60 9.96 -25.51
C ALA A 182 -9.92 9.46 -26.09
N ILE A 183 -10.52 8.38 -25.55
CA ILE A 183 -11.79 7.87 -26.08
C ILE A 183 -12.99 8.74 -25.67
N SER A 184 -12.87 9.46 -24.56
CA SER A 184 -13.91 10.36 -24.05
C SER A 184 -13.76 11.81 -24.50
N MET A 185 -12.96 12.11 -25.52
CA MET A 185 -12.63 13.48 -25.94
C MET A 185 -13.85 14.39 -26.20
N THR A 186 -14.99 13.82 -26.59
CA THR A 186 -16.24 14.57 -26.79
C THR A 186 -16.89 15.03 -25.49
N MET A 187 -16.50 14.46 -24.35
CA MET A 187 -16.93 14.82 -22.99
C MET A 187 -15.93 15.78 -22.30
N GLY A 188 -14.77 16.00 -22.91
CA GLY A 188 -13.64 16.75 -22.36
C GLY A 188 -12.32 16.02 -22.66
N PHE A 189 -11.24 16.78 -22.78
CA PHE A 189 -9.89 16.25 -23.01
C PHE A 189 -8.85 17.12 -22.30
N GLY A 190 -7.75 16.52 -21.86
CA GLY A 190 -6.59 17.21 -21.30
C GLY A 190 -6.29 16.84 -19.85
N TRP A 191 -7.20 16.12 -19.18
CA TRP A 191 -6.94 15.60 -17.83
C TRP A 191 -5.75 14.64 -17.80
N PHE A 192 -5.53 13.89 -18.88
CA PHE A 192 -4.39 12.98 -19.00
C PHE A 192 -3.06 13.68 -18.68
N PHE A 193 -2.85 14.92 -19.16
CA PHE A 193 -1.60 15.63 -18.92
C PHE A 193 -1.36 15.90 -17.44
N VAL A 194 -2.42 16.25 -16.69
CA VAL A 194 -2.33 16.55 -15.27
C VAL A 194 -2.13 15.27 -14.47
N TYR A 195 -2.90 14.22 -14.76
CA TYR A 195 -2.76 12.90 -14.13
C TYR A 195 -1.35 12.35 -14.35
N ALA A 196 -0.92 12.27 -15.61
CA ALA A 196 0.41 11.77 -15.95
C ALA A 196 1.52 12.57 -15.26
N ALA A 197 1.41 13.90 -15.17
CA ALA A 197 2.40 14.71 -14.46
C ALA A 197 2.55 14.28 -12.99
N PHE A 198 1.45 14.12 -12.25
CA PHE A 198 1.49 13.74 -10.84
C PHE A 198 1.87 12.27 -10.63
N GLU A 199 1.45 11.37 -11.52
CA GLU A 199 1.86 9.95 -11.49
C GLU A 199 3.38 9.81 -11.71
N LEU A 200 3.95 10.55 -12.67
CA LEU A 200 5.39 10.57 -12.93
C LEU A 200 6.18 11.24 -11.81
N LEU A 201 5.64 12.30 -11.18
CA LEU A 201 6.23 12.90 -9.98
C LEU A 201 6.23 11.92 -8.80
N GLY A 202 5.14 11.17 -8.61
CA GLY A 202 5.06 10.09 -7.63
C GLY A 202 6.11 9.01 -7.87
N ALA A 203 6.28 8.59 -9.12
CA ALA A 203 7.32 7.64 -9.53
C ALA A 203 8.74 8.15 -9.22
N ALA A 204 9.04 9.43 -9.52
CA ALA A 204 10.34 10.02 -9.21
C ALA A 204 10.61 10.09 -7.70
N ALA A 205 9.61 10.49 -6.91
CA ALA A 205 9.70 10.49 -5.46
C ALA A 205 9.90 9.07 -4.88
N ALA A 206 9.26 8.06 -5.47
CA ALA A 206 9.46 6.67 -5.08
C ALA A 206 10.90 6.18 -5.32
N VAL A 207 11.53 6.60 -6.42
CA VAL A 207 12.95 6.30 -6.68
C VAL A 207 13.84 6.96 -5.63
N ALA A 208 13.57 8.21 -5.26
CA ALA A 208 14.33 8.88 -4.22
C ALA A 208 14.23 8.14 -2.88
N ALA A 209 13.01 7.75 -2.47
CA ALA A 209 12.78 6.97 -1.27
C ALA A 209 13.46 5.59 -1.33
N PHE A 210 13.36 4.89 -2.47
CA PHE A 210 14.03 3.61 -2.72
C PHE A 210 15.54 3.71 -2.52
N LEU A 211 16.20 4.74 -3.05
CA LEU A 211 17.64 4.94 -2.90
C LEU A 211 18.05 5.32 -1.46
N ILE A 212 17.14 5.90 -0.66
CA ILE A 212 17.36 6.18 0.76
C ILE A 212 17.26 4.89 1.58
N VAL A 213 16.24 4.07 1.33
CA VAL A 213 16.03 2.82 2.08
C VAL A 213 16.90 1.66 1.58
N ARG A 214 17.53 1.79 0.41
CA ARG A 214 18.50 0.84 -0.15
C ARG A 214 19.76 1.56 -0.64
N PRO A 215 20.64 2.02 0.27
CA PRO A 215 21.85 2.76 -0.11
C PRO A 215 22.79 1.99 -1.04
N GLU A 216 22.76 0.65 -1.00
CA GLU A 216 23.49 -0.24 -1.90
C GLU A 216 23.09 -0.08 -3.38
N GLU A 217 21.88 0.39 -3.64
CA GLU A 217 21.41 0.65 -5.01
C GLU A 217 22.06 1.89 -5.59
N LYS A 218 22.38 2.87 -4.74
CA LYS A 218 23.10 4.09 -5.11
C LYS A 218 24.60 3.85 -5.25
N SER A 219 25.20 3.12 -4.31
CA SER A 219 26.65 2.89 -4.29
C SER A 219 27.11 1.75 -5.21
N GLY A 220 26.19 0.83 -5.57
CA GLY A 220 26.52 -0.38 -6.32
C GLY A 220 27.24 -1.46 -5.50
N CYS A 221 27.29 -1.32 -4.16
CA CYS A 221 27.88 -2.31 -3.27
C CYS A 221 26.95 -3.53 -3.08
N GLN A 222 27.46 -4.55 -2.39
CA GLN A 222 26.63 -5.68 -1.97
C GLN A 222 25.58 -5.22 -0.94
N PRO A 223 24.36 -5.77 -0.97
CA PRO A 223 23.36 -5.50 0.06
C PRO A 223 23.88 -5.92 1.44
N PRO A 224 23.67 -5.11 2.49
CA PRO A 224 24.08 -5.49 3.84
C PRO A 224 23.18 -6.59 4.40
N ASP A 225 23.71 -7.39 5.33
CA ASP A 225 22.92 -8.37 6.08
C ASP A 225 21.84 -7.65 6.91
N GLU A 226 22.25 -6.60 7.63
CA GLU A 226 21.38 -5.73 8.43
C GLU A 226 21.54 -4.26 8.05
N TYR A 227 20.42 -3.56 7.91
CA TYR A 227 20.43 -2.12 7.62
C TYR A 227 20.63 -1.28 8.87
N GLY A 228 21.21 -0.08 8.72
CA GLY A 228 21.36 0.87 9.81
C GLY A 228 20.03 1.44 10.28
N LEU A 229 20.01 1.93 11.53
CA LEU A 229 18.81 2.49 12.18
C LEU A 229 18.13 3.57 11.34
N SER A 230 18.86 4.49 10.71
CA SER A 230 18.27 5.56 9.90
C SER A 230 17.43 5.02 8.74
N THR A 231 17.97 4.05 7.99
CA THR A 231 17.27 3.36 6.89
C THR A 231 16.02 2.64 7.40
N LYS A 232 16.14 1.96 8.54
CA LYS A 232 15.02 1.28 9.19
C LYS A 232 13.90 2.26 9.57
N LEU A 233 14.23 3.41 10.17
CA LEU A 233 13.25 4.44 10.56
C LEU A 233 12.57 5.06 9.33
N VAL A 234 13.27 5.28 8.22
CA VAL A 234 12.64 5.74 6.98
C VAL A 234 11.66 4.69 6.45
N GLY A 235 12.02 3.40 6.51
CA GLY A 235 11.11 2.30 6.18
C GLY A 235 9.84 2.31 7.04
N GLU A 236 10.01 2.39 8.37
CA GLU A 236 8.87 2.49 9.31
C GLU A 236 8.00 3.71 9.06
N CYS A 237 8.60 4.85 8.71
CA CYS A 237 7.90 6.07 8.37
C CYS A 237 7.01 5.89 7.13
N ILE A 238 7.58 5.40 6.03
CA ILE A 238 6.84 5.21 4.77
C ILE A 238 5.70 4.20 4.94
N GLY A 239 5.97 3.04 5.56
CA GLY A 239 4.94 2.02 5.74
C GLY A 239 3.80 2.45 6.67
N THR A 240 4.12 3.13 7.77
CA THR A 240 3.09 3.67 8.67
C THR A 240 2.30 4.78 7.98
N PHE A 241 2.97 5.66 7.23
CA PHE A 241 2.30 6.72 6.47
C PHE A 241 1.25 6.16 5.52
N PHE A 242 1.61 5.18 4.68
CA PHE A 242 0.66 4.58 3.73
C PHE A 242 -0.45 3.81 4.42
N LEU A 243 -0.15 3.09 5.49
CA LEU A 243 -1.17 2.40 6.29
C LEU A 243 -2.22 3.39 6.81
N VAL A 244 -1.80 4.44 7.52
CA VAL A 244 -2.73 5.41 8.13
C VAL A 244 -3.44 6.26 7.07
N LEU A 245 -2.76 6.64 5.99
CA LEU A 245 -3.37 7.36 4.86
C LEU A 245 -4.49 6.51 4.24
N THR A 246 -4.24 5.22 4.03
CA THR A 246 -5.23 4.28 3.48
C THR A 246 -6.42 4.10 4.43
N VAL A 247 -6.18 4.03 5.75
CA VAL A 247 -7.27 4.00 6.75
C VAL A 247 -8.19 5.19 6.57
N GLY A 248 -7.64 6.41 6.63
CA GLY A 248 -8.47 7.60 6.61
C GLY A 248 -9.23 7.80 5.31
N LEU A 249 -8.57 7.59 4.16
CA LEU A 249 -9.23 7.68 2.86
C LEU A 249 -10.37 6.66 2.71
N ASN A 250 -10.19 5.42 3.16
CA ASN A 250 -11.25 4.41 3.08
C ASN A 250 -12.44 4.71 3.99
N VAL A 251 -12.19 5.21 5.20
CA VAL A 251 -13.26 5.52 6.15
C VAL A 251 -14.07 6.73 5.68
N LEU A 252 -13.41 7.80 5.22
CA LEU A 252 -14.08 9.03 4.79
C LEU A 252 -14.91 8.86 3.52
N VAL A 253 -14.52 7.96 2.61
CA VAL A 253 -15.32 7.62 1.42
C VAL A 253 -16.36 6.52 1.70
N ALA A 254 -16.48 6.05 2.94
CA ALA A 254 -17.35 4.93 3.34
C ALA A 254 -17.14 3.69 2.45
N SER A 255 -15.88 3.32 2.22
CA SER A 255 -15.50 2.22 1.33
C SER A 255 -16.09 0.89 1.77
N LYS A 256 -16.73 0.18 0.84
CA LYS A 256 -17.31 -1.16 1.07
C LYS A 256 -16.25 -2.25 1.31
N ALA A 257 -15.01 -2.00 0.89
CA ALA A 257 -13.89 -2.93 1.05
C ALA A 257 -12.79 -2.33 1.92
N ALA A 258 -13.13 -1.40 2.84
CA ALA A 258 -12.18 -0.68 3.68
C ALA A 258 -11.16 -1.61 4.36
N ALA A 259 -11.65 -2.66 5.05
CA ALA A 259 -10.79 -3.61 5.75
C ALA A 259 -9.76 -4.29 4.83
N PHE A 260 -10.18 -4.70 3.63
CA PHE A 260 -9.28 -5.36 2.68
C PHE A 260 -8.34 -4.37 1.99
N SER A 261 -8.79 -3.15 1.69
CA SER A 261 -7.96 -2.07 1.15
C SER A 261 -6.83 -1.67 2.11
N ILE A 262 -7.17 -1.46 3.39
CA ILE A 262 -6.21 -1.14 4.45
C ILE A 262 -5.22 -2.30 4.66
N ALA A 263 -5.73 -3.54 4.67
CA ALA A 263 -4.90 -4.73 4.73
C ALA A 263 -3.94 -4.81 3.53
N ALA A 264 -4.42 -4.53 2.31
CA ALA A 264 -3.60 -4.55 1.11
C ALA A 264 -2.48 -3.51 1.14
N SER A 265 -2.74 -2.31 1.69
CA SER A 265 -1.70 -1.32 1.98
C SER A 265 -0.61 -1.88 2.89
N LEU A 266 -1.01 -2.53 3.99
CA LEU A 266 -0.05 -3.16 4.90
C LEU A 266 0.75 -4.28 4.20
N MET A 267 0.06 -5.18 3.48
CA MET A 267 0.67 -6.34 2.81
C MET A 267 1.76 -5.93 1.82
N CYS A 268 1.46 -5.00 0.91
CA CYS A 268 2.43 -4.60 -0.11
C CYS A 268 3.64 -3.87 0.50
N MET A 269 3.43 -3.07 1.56
CA MET A 269 4.54 -2.43 2.28
C MET A 269 5.41 -3.43 3.04
N ILE A 270 4.82 -4.47 3.67
CA ILE A 270 5.60 -5.56 4.28
C ILE A 270 6.46 -6.27 3.22
N TYR A 271 5.88 -6.59 2.06
CA TYR A 271 6.63 -7.23 0.98
C TYR A 271 7.71 -6.35 0.37
N ALA A 272 7.52 -5.03 0.37
CA ALA A 272 8.51 -4.10 -0.15
C ALA A 272 9.70 -3.93 0.81
N ILE A 273 9.45 -3.70 2.10
CA ILE A 273 10.49 -3.21 3.02
C ILE A 273 10.60 -4.00 4.34
N GLY A 274 10.00 -5.19 4.41
CA GLY A 274 10.12 -6.09 5.56
C GLY A 274 11.56 -6.56 5.81
N ASP A 275 12.38 -6.71 4.76
CA ASP A 275 13.80 -7.05 4.88
C ASP A 275 14.70 -5.88 5.33
N ILE A 276 14.13 -4.66 5.38
CA ILE A 276 14.83 -3.45 5.82
C ILE A 276 14.60 -3.24 7.32
N SER A 277 13.35 -2.99 7.73
CA SER A 277 13.01 -2.62 9.11
C SER A 277 12.35 -3.75 9.92
N GLY A 278 11.94 -4.84 9.27
CA GLY A 278 10.98 -5.79 9.83
C GLY A 278 9.51 -5.38 9.59
N ALA A 279 9.27 -4.20 9.01
CA ALA A 279 7.96 -3.67 8.65
C ALA A 279 6.93 -3.72 9.78
N HIS A 280 7.26 -3.12 10.93
CA HIS A 280 6.37 -3.18 12.10
C HIS A 280 5.13 -2.29 11.90
N PHE A 281 5.35 -1.04 11.45
CA PHE A 281 4.36 0.00 11.14
C PHE A 281 3.31 0.29 12.22
N ASN A 282 3.57 -0.20 13.43
CA ASN A 282 2.61 -0.28 14.52
C ASN A 282 3.37 -0.36 15.85
N PRO A 283 3.16 0.61 16.76
CA PRO A 283 3.81 0.57 18.07
C PRO A 283 3.43 -0.66 18.89
N ALA A 284 2.19 -1.17 18.80
CA ALA A 284 1.78 -2.39 19.48
C ALA A 284 2.55 -3.62 18.99
N VAL A 285 2.76 -3.74 17.67
CA VAL A 285 3.60 -4.81 17.08
C VAL A 285 5.06 -4.67 17.52
N THR A 286 5.60 -3.45 17.51
CA THR A 286 6.97 -3.17 17.94
C THR A 286 7.19 -3.58 19.40
N ILE A 287 6.26 -3.24 20.29
CA ILE A 287 6.29 -3.63 21.70
C ILE A 287 6.10 -5.14 21.87
N ALA A 288 5.21 -5.77 21.11
CA ALA A 288 5.03 -7.22 21.12
C ALA A 288 6.32 -7.96 20.73
N ILE A 289 7.05 -7.48 19.73
CA ILE A 289 8.34 -8.07 19.32
C ILE A 289 9.41 -7.85 20.39
N LEU A 290 9.51 -6.64 20.95
CA LEU A 290 10.45 -6.31 22.03
C LEU A 290 10.24 -7.21 23.26
N MET A 291 8.98 -7.44 23.65
CA MET A 291 8.64 -8.30 24.79
C MET A 291 8.70 -9.79 24.43
N GLY A 292 8.26 -10.14 23.23
CA GLY A 292 8.08 -11.51 22.77
C GLY A 292 9.41 -12.16 22.44
N LYS A 293 10.18 -11.62 21.50
CA LYS A 293 11.35 -12.31 20.93
C LYS A 293 12.66 -11.76 21.47
N ARG A 294 13.47 -12.61 22.12
CA ARG A 294 14.80 -12.22 22.62
C ARG A 294 15.70 -11.76 21.48
N ASN A 295 16.36 -10.61 21.67
CA ASN A 295 17.36 -10.04 20.77
C ASN A 295 16.86 -9.74 19.35
N ALA A 296 15.53 -9.64 19.13
CA ALA A 296 14.99 -9.24 17.84
C ALA A 296 15.10 -7.72 17.59
N ILE A 297 14.91 -6.93 18.64
CA ILE A 297 14.99 -5.46 18.61
C ILE A 297 15.49 -4.96 19.96
N THR A 298 16.32 -3.91 19.95
CA THR A 298 16.77 -3.28 21.20
C THR A 298 15.68 -2.34 21.75
N PRO A 299 15.61 -2.08 23.08
CA PRO A 299 14.65 -1.12 23.62
C PRO A 299 14.77 0.29 23.01
N LYS A 300 15.99 0.72 22.70
CA LYS A 300 16.25 2.01 22.04
C LYS A 300 15.66 2.05 20.64
N GLU A 301 15.92 1.02 19.83
CA GLU A 301 15.40 0.91 18.47
C GLU A 301 13.87 0.82 18.47
N ALA A 302 13.28 0.02 19.38
CA ALA A 302 11.84 -0.04 19.58
C ALA A 302 11.23 1.32 19.93
N GLY A 303 11.87 2.09 20.83
CA GLY A 303 11.45 3.45 21.14
C GLY A 303 11.50 4.39 19.93
N CYS A 304 12.55 4.31 19.12
CA CYS A 304 12.66 5.09 17.88
C CYS A 304 11.62 4.68 16.84
N TYR A 305 11.32 3.39 16.70
CA TYR A 305 10.26 2.87 15.83
C TYR A 305 8.90 3.42 16.25
N CYS A 306 8.53 3.27 17.52
CA CYS A 306 7.26 3.76 18.05
C CYS A 306 7.11 5.27 17.80
N LEU A 307 8.12 6.08 18.11
CA LEU A 307 8.07 7.51 17.86
C LEU A 307 7.88 7.83 16.36
N THR A 308 8.63 7.15 15.49
CA THR A 308 8.56 7.35 14.04
C THR A 308 7.19 6.97 13.49
N GLN A 309 6.63 5.85 13.93
CA GLN A 309 5.30 5.37 13.55
C GLN A 309 4.23 6.38 13.98
N LEU A 310 4.26 6.84 15.23
CA LEU A 310 3.31 7.84 15.75
C LEU A 310 3.35 9.16 14.96
N LEU A 311 4.54 9.70 14.69
CA LEU A 311 4.70 10.92 13.89
C LEU A 311 4.21 10.74 12.45
N SER A 312 4.47 9.56 11.87
CA SER A 312 4.05 9.24 10.50
C SER A 312 2.54 9.05 10.41
N GLY A 313 1.91 8.48 11.44
CA GLY A 313 0.45 8.39 11.55
C GLY A 313 -0.21 9.78 11.62
N ILE A 314 0.36 10.71 12.39
CA ILE A 314 -0.10 12.11 12.43
C ILE A 314 0.04 12.77 11.05
N LEU A 315 1.19 12.63 10.39
CA LEU A 315 1.42 13.21 9.06
C LEU A 315 0.42 12.67 8.03
N ALA A 316 0.23 11.35 7.98
CA ALA A 316 -0.75 10.72 7.10
C ALA A 316 -2.18 11.20 7.39
N ALA A 317 -2.48 11.46 8.66
CA ALA A 317 -3.78 11.93 9.05
C ALA A 317 -4.10 13.33 8.51
N PHE A 318 -3.15 14.25 8.59
CA PHE A 318 -3.31 15.56 7.95
C PHE A 318 -3.44 15.47 6.43
N VAL A 319 -2.79 14.48 5.79
CA VAL A 319 -2.91 14.29 4.34
C VAL A 319 -4.32 13.83 3.96
N TYR A 320 -4.88 12.81 4.62
CA TYR A 320 -6.26 12.40 4.30
C TYR A 320 -7.27 13.52 4.64
N GLU A 321 -7.04 14.27 5.72
CA GLU A 321 -7.91 15.38 6.14
C GLU A 321 -7.89 16.49 5.07
N ALA A 322 -6.72 16.86 4.57
CA ALA A 322 -6.57 17.82 3.48
C ALA A 322 -7.27 17.33 2.19
N VAL A 323 -7.09 16.05 1.83
CA VAL A 323 -7.77 15.44 0.68
C VAL A 323 -9.29 15.52 0.82
N HIS A 324 -9.82 15.46 2.04
CA HIS A 324 -11.25 15.56 2.34
C HIS A 324 -11.69 16.94 2.87
N ALA A 325 -10.96 18.00 2.53
CA ALA A 325 -11.34 19.38 2.83
C ALA A 325 -11.63 19.66 4.32
N GLY A 326 -10.90 19.01 5.22
CA GLY A 326 -11.07 19.18 6.67
C GLY A 326 -11.93 18.10 7.34
N ASP A 327 -12.55 17.20 6.57
CA ASP A 327 -13.36 16.13 7.15
C ASP A 327 -12.50 15.08 7.87
N THR A 328 -13.06 14.55 8.97
CA THR A 328 -12.47 13.54 9.82
C THR A 328 -13.57 12.64 10.42
N PHE A 329 -13.20 11.56 11.09
CA PHE A 329 -14.12 10.56 11.63
C PHE A 329 -13.79 10.20 13.08
N PRO A 330 -14.77 9.84 13.92
CA PRO A 330 -14.55 9.63 15.34
C PRO A 330 -13.82 8.34 15.67
N LEU A 331 -13.04 8.38 16.75
CA LEU A 331 -12.49 7.20 17.43
C LEU A 331 -13.36 6.91 18.67
N GLY A 332 -14.03 5.78 18.71
CA GLY A 332 -14.96 5.45 19.80
C GLY A 332 -15.90 4.30 19.48
N PRO A 333 -16.84 3.98 20.39
CA PRO A 333 -17.82 2.93 20.18
C PRO A 333 -18.71 3.24 18.96
N GLY A 334 -18.94 2.21 18.13
CA GLY A 334 -19.94 2.28 17.08
C GLY A 334 -21.37 2.33 17.64
N THR A 335 -22.34 2.59 16.75
CA THR A 335 -23.75 2.71 17.14
C THR A 335 -24.24 1.44 17.85
N GLY A 336 -24.77 1.60 19.06
CA GLY A 336 -25.27 0.49 19.88
C GLY A 336 -24.23 -0.21 20.74
N PHE A 337 -22.97 0.21 20.71
CA PHE A 337 -21.88 -0.36 21.51
C PHE A 337 -21.38 0.61 22.59
N GLY A 338 -20.84 0.04 23.68
CA GLY A 338 -20.20 0.78 24.75
C GLY A 338 -18.67 0.62 24.75
N TRP A 339 -18.01 1.35 25.65
CA TRP A 339 -16.55 1.29 25.82
C TRP A 339 -16.04 -0.10 26.24
N SER A 340 -16.84 -0.91 26.92
CA SER A 340 -16.49 -2.30 27.22
C SER A 340 -16.38 -3.16 25.95
N ASN A 341 -17.26 -2.95 24.97
CA ASN A 341 -17.18 -3.64 23.68
C ASN A 341 -15.92 -3.22 22.91
N VAL A 342 -15.62 -1.92 22.89
CA VAL A 342 -14.38 -1.38 22.29
C VAL A 342 -13.14 -1.99 22.94
N MET A 343 -13.09 -2.01 24.28
CA MET A 343 -11.98 -2.59 25.03
C MET A 343 -11.74 -4.05 24.64
N VAL A 344 -12.80 -4.89 24.64
CA VAL A 344 -12.67 -6.30 24.28
C VAL A 344 -12.24 -6.47 22.83
N ALA A 345 -12.85 -5.71 21.91
CA ALA A 345 -12.53 -5.75 20.48
C ALA A 345 -11.06 -5.41 20.21
N GLU A 346 -10.60 -4.25 20.69
CA GLU A 346 -9.23 -3.77 20.45
C GLU A 346 -8.18 -4.67 21.13
N ILE A 347 -8.43 -5.19 22.34
CA ILE A 347 -7.52 -6.13 22.99
C ILE A 347 -7.40 -7.43 22.17
N VAL A 348 -8.52 -8.05 21.80
CA VAL A 348 -8.53 -9.37 21.15
C VAL A 348 -7.90 -9.31 19.76
N PHE A 349 -8.26 -8.31 18.95
CA PHE A 349 -7.75 -8.26 17.58
C PHE A 349 -6.34 -7.66 17.49
N SER A 350 -5.92 -6.81 18.46
CA SER A 350 -4.50 -6.42 18.58
C SER A 350 -3.65 -7.60 19.03
N PHE A 351 -4.18 -8.44 19.93
CA PHE A 351 -3.59 -9.72 20.27
C PHE A 351 -3.43 -10.60 19.02
N VAL A 352 -4.49 -10.79 18.22
CA VAL A 352 -4.42 -11.60 16.99
C VAL A 352 -3.30 -11.10 16.07
N LEU A 353 -3.27 -9.80 15.77
CA LEU A 353 -2.23 -9.20 14.94
C LEU A 353 -0.83 -9.45 15.51
N CYS A 354 -0.60 -9.07 16.77
CA CYS A 354 0.72 -9.17 17.40
C CYS A 354 1.18 -10.62 17.56
N PHE A 355 0.28 -11.53 17.94
CA PHE A 355 0.57 -12.94 18.11
C PHE A 355 0.93 -13.60 16.79
N VAL A 356 0.18 -13.31 15.73
CA VAL A 356 0.48 -13.81 14.37
C VAL A 356 1.82 -13.28 13.90
N VAL A 357 2.12 -11.98 14.06
CA VAL A 357 3.44 -11.42 13.72
C VAL A 357 4.57 -12.18 14.42
N LEU A 358 4.46 -12.42 15.73
CA LEU A 358 5.44 -13.20 16.47
C LEU A 358 5.59 -14.62 15.91
N CYS A 359 4.49 -15.30 15.60
CA CYS A 359 4.51 -16.66 15.07
C CYS A 359 5.14 -16.76 13.67
N VAL A 360 4.77 -15.88 12.74
CA VAL A 360 5.19 -16.03 11.34
C VAL A 360 6.50 -15.34 11.00
N ALA A 361 6.83 -14.23 11.68
CA ALA A 361 8.03 -13.46 11.37
C ALA A 361 9.22 -13.78 12.30
N MET A 362 8.96 -14.16 13.56
CA MET A 362 10.01 -14.26 14.59
C MET A 362 10.46 -15.70 14.92
N VAL A 363 9.66 -16.71 14.60
CA VAL A 363 10.02 -18.14 14.76
C VAL A 363 11.12 -18.52 13.75
N LYS A 364 12.07 -19.37 14.16
CA LYS A 364 13.18 -19.82 13.32
C LYS A 364 13.26 -21.36 13.27
N PRO A 365 13.20 -21.99 12.08
CA PRO A 365 13.00 -21.38 10.75
C PRO A 365 11.61 -20.74 10.62
N GLN A 366 11.48 -19.73 9.73
CA GLN A 366 10.19 -19.10 9.50
C GLN A 366 9.23 -20.09 8.84
N PRO A 367 7.98 -20.21 9.31
CA PRO A 367 7.07 -21.27 8.87
C PRO A 367 6.55 -21.07 7.44
N ALA A 368 6.36 -19.82 7.01
CA ALA A 368 5.80 -19.48 5.69
C ALA A 368 6.38 -18.15 5.16
N PRO A 369 7.70 -18.08 4.89
CA PRO A 369 8.39 -16.83 4.60
C PRO A 369 7.78 -16.06 3.41
N GLU A 370 7.32 -16.77 2.38
CA GLU A 370 6.70 -16.19 1.17
C GLU A 370 5.33 -15.58 1.42
N PHE A 371 4.60 -16.05 2.45
CA PHE A 371 3.25 -15.61 2.79
C PHE A 371 3.20 -14.67 3.99
N THR A 372 4.35 -14.32 4.59
CA THR A 372 4.45 -13.51 5.80
C THR A 372 3.60 -12.23 5.71
N GLY A 373 3.75 -11.45 4.64
CA GLY A 373 2.99 -10.22 4.43
C GLY A 373 1.49 -10.48 4.31
N PHE A 374 1.08 -11.50 3.56
CA PHE A 374 -0.32 -11.88 3.38
C PHE A 374 -0.96 -12.36 4.70
N ILE A 375 -0.25 -13.16 5.49
CA ILE A 375 -0.72 -13.67 6.77
C ILE A 375 -0.93 -12.50 7.76
N ILE A 376 0.05 -11.60 7.88
CA ILE A 376 -0.03 -10.43 8.78
C ILE A 376 -1.14 -9.47 8.32
N GLY A 377 -1.21 -9.16 7.03
CA GLY A 377 -2.27 -8.30 6.50
C GLY A 377 -3.68 -8.90 6.65
N SER A 378 -3.81 -10.23 6.58
CA SER A 378 -5.08 -10.91 6.77
C SER A 378 -5.64 -10.68 8.18
N CYS A 379 -4.79 -10.47 9.19
CA CYS A 379 -5.24 -10.07 10.53
C CYS A 379 -5.99 -8.72 10.51
N ILE A 380 -5.56 -7.77 9.67
CA ILE A 380 -6.26 -6.48 9.52
C ILE A 380 -7.59 -6.67 8.79
N THR A 381 -7.65 -7.55 7.79
CA THR A 381 -8.92 -7.89 7.13
C THR A 381 -9.91 -8.50 8.13
N VAL A 382 -9.44 -9.46 8.93
CA VAL A 382 -10.22 -10.14 9.97
C VAL A 382 -10.70 -9.16 11.03
N GLY A 383 -9.81 -8.30 11.55
CA GLY A 383 -10.17 -7.26 12.53
C GLY A 383 -11.15 -6.24 11.97
N GLY A 384 -10.84 -5.62 10.83
CA GLY A 384 -11.70 -4.61 10.22
C GLY A 384 -13.10 -5.13 9.90
N LEU A 385 -13.24 -6.38 9.43
CA LEU A 385 -14.55 -6.97 9.15
C LEU A 385 -15.29 -7.43 10.40
N ALA A 386 -14.60 -7.97 11.40
CA ALA A 386 -15.24 -8.52 12.59
C ALA A 386 -15.66 -7.45 13.60
N ILE A 387 -14.84 -6.40 13.78
CA ILE A 387 -15.03 -5.40 14.84
C ILE A 387 -15.09 -3.96 14.34
N GLY A 388 -15.03 -3.72 13.03
CA GLY A 388 -15.11 -2.37 12.46
C GLY A 388 -16.37 -1.60 12.89
N GLN A 389 -17.52 -2.28 13.01
CA GLN A 389 -18.77 -1.67 13.50
C GLN A 389 -18.81 -1.47 15.03
N VAL A 390 -17.87 -2.08 15.77
CA VAL A 390 -17.80 -2.02 17.23
C VAL A 390 -16.86 -0.91 17.70
N SER A 391 -15.62 -0.89 17.19
CA SER A 391 -14.56 0.04 17.59
C SER A 391 -13.92 0.80 16.43
N GLY A 392 -14.32 0.53 15.19
CA GLY A 392 -13.56 0.95 14.01
C GLY A 392 -12.34 0.08 13.70
N GLY A 393 -11.93 -0.80 14.62
CA GLY A 393 -10.82 -1.74 14.44
C GLY A 393 -9.49 -1.05 14.20
N ALA A 394 -9.07 -0.16 15.11
CA ALA A 394 -7.85 0.63 14.94
C ALA A 394 -6.59 -0.24 15.00
N LEU A 395 -6.50 -1.10 16.03
CA LEU A 395 -5.47 -2.14 16.20
C LEU A 395 -4.03 -1.63 16.13
N ASN A 396 -3.83 -0.32 16.26
CA ASN A 396 -2.57 0.37 15.98
C ASN A 396 -2.53 1.76 16.64
N PRO A 397 -1.63 1.96 17.61
CA PRO A 397 -1.46 3.25 18.28
C PRO A 397 -1.20 4.43 17.33
N ALA A 398 -0.53 4.21 16.19
CA ALA A 398 -0.28 5.26 15.20
C ALA A 398 -1.55 5.68 14.44
N VAL A 399 -2.46 4.74 14.19
CA VAL A 399 -3.78 5.02 13.61
C VAL A 399 -4.63 5.78 14.63
N SER A 400 -4.72 5.26 15.86
CA SER A 400 -5.47 5.85 16.97
C SER A 400 -5.04 7.28 17.28
N LEU A 401 -3.73 7.54 17.32
CA LEU A 401 -3.19 8.89 17.54
C LEU A 401 -3.45 9.83 16.35
N GLY A 402 -3.22 9.37 15.11
CA GLY A 402 -3.44 10.20 13.91
C GLY A 402 -4.88 10.70 13.80
N ILE A 403 -5.85 9.81 14.04
CA ILE A 403 -7.28 10.16 14.06
C ILE A 403 -7.56 11.21 15.15
N ALA A 404 -7.09 11.00 16.38
CA ALA A 404 -7.37 11.93 17.47
C ALA A 404 -6.74 13.31 17.26
N THR A 405 -5.53 13.38 16.68
CA THR A 405 -4.83 14.65 16.43
C THR A 405 -5.59 15.51 15.43
N THR A 406 -5.98 14.97 14.28
CA THR A 406 -6.73 15.74 13.26
C THR A 406 -8.05 16.24 13.82
N ARG A 407 -8.82 15.37 14.50
CA ARG A 407 -10.08 15.73 15.17
C ARG A 407 -9.95 16.86 16.18
N ALA A 408 -8.91 16.82 17.01
CA ALA A 408 -8.68 17.84 18.02
C ALA A 408 -8.39 19.20 17.37
N ILE A 409 -7.66 19.20 16.25
CA ILE A 409 -7.27 20.42 15.53
C ILE A 409 -8.45 21.04 14.78
N VAL A 410 -9.29 20.23 14.11
CA VAL A 410 -10.48 20.74 13.43
C VAL A 410 -11.66 21.02 14.38
N GLY A 411 -11.47 20.85 15.69
CA GLY A 411 -12.52 21.09 16.69
C GLY A 411 -13.67 20.08 16.66
N ALA A 412 -13.48 18.92 16.03
CA ALA A 412 -14.53 17.92 15.78
C ALA A 412 -14.67 16.88 16.92
N GLY A 413 -13.87 16.93 17.98
CA GLY A 413 -13.97 15.99 19.10
C GLY A 413 -12.88 16.13 20.16
N THR A 414 -12.87 15.19 21.11
CA THR A 414 -11.88 15.14 22.19
C THR A 414 -10.69 14.25 21.83
N PHE A 415 -9.52 14.58 22.35
CA PHE A 415 -8.29 13.80 22.15
C PHE A 415 -8.24 12.52 23.00
N HIS A 416 -8.92 12.52 24.16
CA HIS A 416 -8.83 11.44 25.16
C HIS A 416 -9.09 10.01 24.66
N PRO A 417 -10.02 9.73 23.72
CA PRO A 417 -10.26 8.39 23.18
C PRO A 417 -9.01 7.65 22.73
N CYS A 418 -8.03 8.31 22.10
CA CYS A 418 -6.84 7.61 21.62
C CYS A 418 -6.02 7.01 22.76
N ILE A 419 -6.01 7.64 23.95
CA ILE A 419 -5.27 7.12 25.11
C ILE A 419 -5.84 5.76 25.53
N LEU A 420 -7.16 5.60 25.50
CA LEU A 420 -7.82 4.33 25.82
C LEU A 420 -7.52 3.26 24.76
N TYR A 421 -7.62 3.61 23.48
CA TYR A 421 -7.29 2.69 22.39
C TYR A 421 -5.85 2.19 22.48
N ILE A 422 -4.89 3.11 22.63
CA ILE A 422 -3.47 2.77 22.78
C ILE A 422 -3.26 1.82 23.97
N PHE A 423 -3.93 2.08 25.08
CA PHE A 423 -3.85 1.20 26.25
C PHE A 423 -4.41 -0.20 25.95
N PHE A 424 -5.55 -0.32 25.28
CA PHE A 424 -6.15 -1.61 24.90
C PHE A 424 -5.29 -2.38 23.90
N GLU A 425 -4.76 -1.69 22.89
CA GLU A 425 -3.87 -2.27 21.86
C GLU A 425 -2.58 -2.82 22.50
N LEU A 426 -1.99 -2.09 23.45
CA LEU A 426 -0.79 -2.52 24.19
C LEU A 426 -1.06 -3.69 25.16
N ILE A 427 -2.26 -3.79 25.73
CA ILE A 427 -2.67 -4.99 26.48
C ILE A 427 -2.70 -6.20 25.54
N GLY A 428 -3.32 -6.08 24.37
CA GLY A 428 -3.35 -7.14 23.35
C GLY A 428 -1.95 -7.60 22.94
N ALA A 429 -1.05 -6.64 22.67
CA ALA A 429 0.36 -6.89 22.36
C ALA A 429 1.11 -7.62 23.49
N SER A 430 0.86 -7.23 24.75
CA SER A 430 1.49 -7.84 25.92
C SER A 430 1.05 -9.28 26.14
N ILE A 431 -0.26 -9.56 25.97
CA ILE A 431 -0.81 -10.91 26.03
C ILE A 431 -0.22 -11.77 24.90
N ALA A 432 -0.08 -11.21 23.69
CA ALA A 432 0.52 -11.89 22.55
C ALA A 432 1.96 -12.32 22.83
N ALA A 433 2.78 -11.42 23.36
CA ALA A 433 4.15 -11.73 23.76
C ALA A 433 4.23 -12.81 24.85
N GLY A 434 3.32 -12.78 25.84
CA GLY A 434 3.23 -13.78 26.90
C GLY A 434 2.85 -15.17 26.37
N LEU A 435 1.79 -15.25 25.56
CA LEU A 435 1.34 -16.53 24.99
C LEU A 435 2.32 -17.09 23.95
N PHE A 436 3.00 -16.23 23.18
CA PHE A 436 4.05 -16.67 22.26
C PHE A 436 5.18 -17.43 22.99
N ARG A 437 5.57 -16.96 24.18
CA ARG A 437 6.57 -17.66 25.04
C ARG A 437 6.12 -19.06 25.47
N LEU A 438 4.82 -19.25 25.68
CA LEU A 438 4.26 -20.54 26.09
C LEU A 438 4.13 -21.51 24.90
N VAL A 439 3.73 -21.03 23.73
CA VAL A 439 3.52 -21.86 22.54
C VAL A 439 4.86 -22.22 21.86
N TYR A 440 5.86 -21.34 21.94
CA TYR A 440 7.19 -21.56 21.34
C TYR A 440 8.32 -21.53 22.39
N PRO A 441 8.33 -22.44 23.38
CA PRO A 441 9.35 -22.45 24.43
C PRO A 441 10.77 -22.68 23.89
N GLU A 442 10.89 -23.37 22.75
CA GLU A 442 12.16 -23.64 22.07
C GLU A 442 12.90 -22.36 21.64
N GLU A 443 12.16 -21.28 21.36
CA GLU A 443 12.74 -19.97 21.01
C GLU A 443 13.46 -19.29 22.18
N TYR A 444 13.34 -19.84 23.40
CA TYR A 444 13.92 -19.30 24.65
C TYR A 444 14.87 -20.25 25.35
N ARG A 445 14.98 -21.50 24.90
CA ARG A 445 16.00 -22.42 25.41
C ARG A 445 17.37 -21.86 25.06
N LYS A 446 18.30 -21.87 26.02
CA LYS A 446 19.70 -21.58 25.73
C LYS A 446 20.18 -22.67 24.77
N LYS A 447 20.65 -22.27 23.58
CA LYS A 447 21.36 -23.18 22.68
C LYS A 447 22.67 -23.60 23.30
#